data_AF-A0A3C0KJ97-F1
#
_entry.id   AF-A0A3C0KJ97-F1
#
_cell.length_a   1.000
_cell.length_b   1.000
_cell.length_c   1.000
_cell.angle_alpha   90.00
_cell.angle_beta   90.00
_cell.angle_gamma   90.00
#
_symmetry.space_group_name_H-M   'P 1'
#
loop_
_entity.id
_entity.type
_entity.pdbx_description
1 polymer ?
#
loop_
_entity_poly.entity_id
_entity_poly.type
_entity_poly.pdbx_seq_one_letter_code
_entity_poly.pdbx_strand_id
1 'polypeptide(L)'
;ASRLPVHALDGYLADRLAIELLHADVGFRGQVAFAQVARGTTLRLTGDAAIDELRANSTAAATPKTAEQVGEELLAWKSLGLRGLAVSLAPDTPPRVEVKETSLADFYARVTINENGRLNLSDIAKSPAQASNPPPAPAPTSPAPAAPADATASASTTLPVAPPDPLAPVVQFGPVSLVNGKVLFSDFFIQPNYSADLTELTGKLGAFATQPPGTEPVLADLELRGRAEGSASLEITGKLNPLAKPLALDIQGKVRDLELPPLTPYSVKYAGHGIERGKLSMDVSYKVLPNGQLTASNKLVLNQLTFGEPVEGAPNSLPVKLAVALLADSHGVIDLDLPISGSLNDPQFRIGPVIFKIIVNLIGKAITAPFSLLARAFGGGDELSSVAFAPGSATLTPEARQSLDKVAKALTERPTLKLTVTGTASLAREREALQRERLQELVRAEKRRAAPTDTTPVQAAEYPALLKAVYRRADMPKPRNLVGMAKDLPVPEMEALLLAHLPAATEDLATELATHRGQAVKAYLAEQNLPEERLFLAAPKAAAPDDGQWTPQAQLSLATQ
;
A
#
# COMPACT_ATOMS: atom_id res chain seq x y z
N ALA A 1 -36.33 5.15 -4.41
CA ALA A 1 -36.00 3.72 -4.60
C ALA A 1 -34.98 3.33 -3.55
N SER A 2 -35.08 2.14 -2.96
CA SER A 2 -34.24 1.77 -1.81
C SER A 2 -32.92 1.08 -2.20
N ARG A 3 -32.90 0.23 -3.23
CA ARG A 3 -31.68 -0.41 -3.77
C ARG A 3 -31.88 -0.75 -5.24
N LEU A 4 -31.37 0.10 -6.12
CA LEU A 4 -31.34 -0.16 -7.57
C LEU A 4 -29.95 -0.69 -7.92
N PRO A 5 -29.83 -1.92 -8.44
CA PRO A 5 -28.56 -2.43 -8.92
C PRO A 5 -28.16 -1.66 -10.18
N VAL A 6 -27.09 -0.86 -10.10
CA VAL A 6 -26.65 0.02 -11.20
C VAL A 6 -25.49 -0.55 -12.02
N HIS A 7 -24.93 -1.70 -11.64
CA HIS A 7 -23.91 -2.40 -12.44
C HIS A 7 -24.42 -2.78 -13.84
N ALA A 8 -25.74 -2.87 -14.04
CA ALA A 8 -26.34 -3.03 -15.38
C ALA A 8 -26.12 -1.81 -16.31
N LEU A 9 -25.71 -0.66 -15.76
CA LEU A 9 -25.40 0.56 -16.50
C LEU A 9 -23.89 0.74 -16.75
N ASP A 10 -23.07 -0.26 -16.42
CA ASP A 10 -21.61 -0.19 -16.56
C ASP A 10 -21.16 0.21 -17.98
N GLY A 11 -21.86 -0.28 -19.02
CA GLY A 11 -21.58 0.11 -20.41
C GLY A 11 -21.64 1.62 -20.68
N TYR A 12 -22.43 2.39 -19.91
CA TYR A 12 -22.48 3.86 -20.02
C TYR A 12 -21.34 4.56 -19.25
N LEU A 13 -20.79 3.90 -18.22
CA LEU A 13 -19.64 4.39 -17.47
C LEU A 13 -18.33 4.09 -18.20
N ALA A 14 -18.25 2.95 -18.89
CA ALA A 14 -17.09 2.51 -19.64
C ALA A 14 -16.64 3.52 -20.72
N ASP A 15 -17.55 4.31 -21.29
CA ASP A 15 -17.20 5.35 -22.27
C ASP A 15 -16.47 6.56 -21.66
N ARG A 16 -16.65 6.79 -20.35
CA ARG A 16 -16.14 8.00 -19.66
C ARG A 16 -15.10 7.68 -18.59
N LEU A 17 -15.13 6.48 -18.03
CA LEU A 17 -14.28 6.04 -16.94
C LEU A 17 -13.53 4.77 -17.34
N ALA A 18 -12.27 4.67 -16.93
CA ALA A 18 -11.46 3.47 -17.10
C ALA A 18 -11.63 2.51 -15.91
N ILE A 19 -12.89 2.18 -15.61
CA ILE A 19 -13.29 1.24 -14.56
C ILE A 19 -14.33 0.24 -15.11
N GLU A 20 -14.38 -0.93 -14.52
CA GLU A 20 -15.46 -1.91 -14.71
C GLU A 20 -16.22 -2.02 -13.38
N LEU A 21 -17.50 -1.67 -13.39
CA LEU A 21 -18.37 -1.72 -12.22
C LEU A 21 -18.97 -3.12 -12.05
N LEU A 22 -18.44 -3.90 -11.11
CA LEU A 22 -18.90 -5.26 -10.84
C LEU A 22 -20.19 -5.29 -10.04
N HIS A 23 -20.32 -4.41 -9.05
CA HIS A 23 -21.52 -4.30 -8.21
C HIS A 23 -21.65 -2.90 -7.64
N ALA A 24 -22.88 -2.44 -7.47
CA ALA A 24 -23.25 -1.23 -6.73
C ALA A 24 -24.77 -1.17 -6.60
N ASP A 25 -25.25 -0.93 -5.39
CA ASP A 25 -26.66 -0.72 -5.08
C ASP A 25 -26.91 0.75 -4.76
N VAL A 26 -27.68 1.43 -5.61
CA VAL A 26 -27.99 2.85 -5.43
C VAL A 26 -29.35 3.04 -4.79
N GLY A 27 -29.38 3.72 -3.66
CA GLY A 27 -30.59 4.22 -3.01
C GLY A 27 -30.77 5.72 -3.25
N PHE A 28 -32.01 6.15 -3.48
CA PHE A 28 -32.35 7.57 -3.50
C PHE A 28 -33.72 7.81 -2.87
N ARG A 29 -33.77 8.79 -1.96
CA ARG A 29 -34.98 9.28 -1.31
C ARG A 29 -35.05 10.79 -1.45
N GLY A 30 -35.96 11.27 -2.29
CA GLY A 30 -36.09 12.71 -2.52
C GLY A 30 -37.08 13.05 -3.62
N GLN A 31 -37.02 14.31 -4.04
CA GLN A 31 -37.80 14.86 -5.13
C GLN A 31 -36.94 14.98 -6.37
N VAL A 32 -37.50 14.59 -7.52
CA VAL A 32 -36.89 14.76 -8.84
C VAL A 32 -37.89 15.52 -9.69
N ALA A 33 -37.48 16.69 -10.19
CA ALA A 33 -38.22 17.48 -11.15
C ALA A 33 -37.41 17.52 -12.46
N PHE A 34 -38.00 16.96 -13.51
CA PHE A 34 -37.41 16.94 -14.85
C PHE A 34 -38.37 17.65 -15.81
N ALA A 35 -37.86 18.58 -16.61
CA ALA A 35 -38.63 19.21 -17.67
C ALA A 35 -37.74 19.47 -18.89
N GLN A 36 -38.27 19.15 -20.07
CA GLN A 36 -37.64 19.45 -21.35
C GLN A 36 -38.29 20.71 -21.92
N VAL A 37 -37.52 21.77 -22.03
CA VAL A 37 -37.96 23.07 -22.57
C VAL A 37 -37.33 23.31 -23.93
N ALA A 38 -37.89 24.24 -24.71
CA ALA A 38 -37.37 24.57 -26.05
C ALA A 38 -35.88 25.00 -26.04
N ARG A 39 -35.39 25.52 -24.91
CA ARG A 39 -33.99 25.91 -24.71
C ARG A 39 -33.08 24.78 -24.20
N GLY A 40 -33.62 23.60 -23.89
CA GLY A 40 -32.85 22.44 -23.42
C GLY A 40 -33.48 21.74 -22.22
N THR A 41 -32.69 20.91 -21.54
CA THR A 41 -33.16 20.07 -20.43
C THR A 41 -32.95 20.78 -19.10
N THR A 42 -33.98 20.76 -18.24
CA THR A 42 -33.89 21.17 -16.84
C THR A 42 -34.08 19.96 -15.93
N LEU A 43 -33.18 19.81 -14.96
CA LEU A 43 -33.24 18.75 -13.96
C LEU A 43 -32.95 19.36 -12.59
N ARG A 44 -33.86 19.16 -11.65
CA ARG A 44 -33.67 19.51 -10.23
C ARG A 44 -33.91 18.26 -9.40
N LEU A 45 -32.91 17.89 -8.61
CA LEU A 45 -32.95 16.73 -7.74
C LEU A 45 -32.58 17.20 -6.33
N THR A 46 -33.39 16.84 -5.33
CA THR A 46 -33.14 17.17 -3.93
C THR A 46 -33.52 16.00 -3.03
N GLY A 47 -32.60 15.51 -2.20
CA GLY A 47 -32.87 14.40 -1.30
C GLY A 47 -31.61 13.76 -0.73
N ASP A 48 -31.71 12.51 -0.31
CA ASP A 48 -30.60 11.71 0.17
C ASP A 48 -30.32 10.57 -0.82
N ALA A 49 -29.04 10.30 -1.06
CA ALA A 49 -28.57 9.18 -1.86
C ALA A 49 -27.66 8.26 -1.05
N ALA A 50 -27.61 7.00 -1.44
CA ALA A 50 -26.66 6.03 -0.92
C ALA A 50 -26.14 5.14 -2.04
N ILE A 51 -24.88 4.73 -1.95
CA ILE A 51 -24.26 3.73 -2.82
C ILE A 51 -23.66 2.65 -1.92
N ASP A 52 -24.32 1.50 -1.87
CA ASP A 52 -23.92 0.38 -1.02
C ASP A 52 -23.25 -0.72 -1.85
N GLU A 53 -22.35 -1.46 -1.19
CA GLU A 53 -21.63 -2.63 -1.72
C GLU A 53 -20.92 -2.39 -3.06
N LEU A 54 -20.36 -1.20 -3.27
CA LEU A 54 -19.67 -0.91 -4.53
C LEU A 54 -18.41 -1.77 -4.65
N ARG A 55 -18.21 -2.37 -5.82
CA ARG A 55 -16.97 -3.02 -6.24
C ARG A 55 -16.67 -2.66 -7.68
N ALA A 56 -15.46 -2.16 -7.92
CA ALA A 56 -15.00 -1.76 -9.24
C ALA A 56 -13.56 -2.22 -9.48
N ASN A 57 -13.33 -2.75 -10.68
CA ASN A 57 -12.02 -3.14 -11.17
C ASN A 57 -11.40 -2.05 -12.04
N SER A 58 -10.06 -2.05 -12.12
CA SER A 58 -9.37 -1.21 -13.08
C SER A 58 -9.49 -1.81 -14.49
N THR A 59 -9.85 -0.98 -15.47
CA THR A 59 -9.70 -1.30 -16.89
C THR A 59 -8.61 -0.47 -17.56
N ALA A 60 -7.97 0.44 -16.80
CA ALA A 60 -6.84 1.23 -17.27
C ALA A 60 -5.57 0.37 -17.31
N ALA A 61 -5.05 0.16 -18.51
CA ALA A 61 -3.68 -0.28 -18.75
C ALA A 61 -2.89 0.88 -19.36
N ALA A 62 -1.83 1.33 -18.70
CA ALA A 62 -0.94 2.38 -19.20
C ALA A 62 0.50 1.86 -19.47
N THR A 63 0.86 0.73 -18.89
CA THR A 63 2.18 0.08 -18.95
C THR A 63 2.02 -1.45 -18.92
N PRO A 64 3.03 -2.25 -19.31
CA PRO A 64 2.97 -3.71 -19.23
C PRO A 64 2.61 -4.23 -17.82
N LYS A 65 3.19 -3.66 -16.75
CA LYS A 65 2.84 -4.03 -15.37
C LYS A 65 1.45 -3.61 -14.93
N THR A 66 0.94 -2.47 -15.42
CA THR A 66 -0.45 -2.09 -15.14
C THR A 66 -1.44 -2.88 -16.00
N ALA A 67 -1.01 -3.46 -17.12
CA ALA A 67 -1.80 -4.42 -17.89
C ALA A 67 -2.03 -5.72 -17.10
N GLU A 68 -1.05 -6.18 -16.31
CA GLU A 68 -1.22 -7.30 -15.39
C GLU A 68 -2.22 -6.98 -14.25
N GLN A 69 -2.39 -5.70 -13.92
CA GLN A 69 -3.37 -5.23 -12.93
C GLN A 69 -4.77 -4.96 -13.52
N VAL A 70 -4.97 -5.15 -14.83
CA VAL A 70 -6.30 -5.04 -15.44
C VAL A 70 -7.19 -6.15 -14.90
N GLY A 71 -8.39 -5.79 -14.47
CA GLY A 71 -9.30 -6.73 -13.82
C GLY A 71 -8.99 -6.98 -12.35
N GLU A 72 -7.97 -6.34 -11.77
CA GLU A 72 -7.82 -6.29 -10.32
C GLU A 72 -8.75 -5.27 -9.68
N GLU A 73 -9.11 -5.54 -8.42
CA GLU A 73 -9.93 -4.65 -7.60
C GLU A 73 -9.23 -3.31 -7.39
N LEU A 74 -9.89 -2.24 -7.84
CA LEU A 74 -9.41 -0.86 -7.80
C LEU A 74 -10.05 -0.10 -6.65
N LEU A 75 -11.37 -0.19 -6.53
CA LEU A 75 -12.17 0.54 -5.56
C LEU A 75 -13.29 -0.36 -5.04
N ALA A 76 -13.46 -0.40 -3.74
CA ALA A 76 -14.62 -1.01 -3.12
C ALA A 76 -15.04 -0.24 -1.88
N TRP A 77 -16.32 -0.31 -1.52
CA TRP A 77 -16.79 0.14 -0.23
C TRP A 77 -18.09 -0.54 0.16
N LYS A 78 -18.34 -0.63 1.46
CA LYS A 78 -19.60 -1.15 1.96
C LYS A 78 -20.73 -0.14 1.85
N SER A 79 -20.48 1.11 2.21
CA SER A 79 -21.50 2.15 2.16
C SER A 79 -20.91 3.53 1.93
N LEU A 80 -21.50 4.25 0.97
CA LEU A 80 -21.32 5.67 0.74
C LEU A 80 -22.68 6.36 0.89
N GLY A 81 -22.83 7.17 1.93
CA GLY A 81 -24.02 7.99 2.18
C GLY A 81 -23.80 9.44 1.72
N LEU A 82 -24.77 10.00 1.02
CA LEU A 82 -24.79 11.39 0.56
C LEU A 82 -26.10 12.04 1.03
N ARG A 83 -26.05 12.81 2.13
CA ARG A 83 -27.24 13.47 2.68
C ARG A 83 -27.38 14.90 2.16
N GLY A 84 -28.63 15.30 1.94
CA GLY A 84 -28.94 16.62 1.42
C GLY A 84 -28.36 16.88 0.04
N LEU A 85 -28.25 15.84 -0.80
CA LEU A 85 -27.87 15.95 -2.21
C LEU A 85 -28.85 16.88 -2.94
N ALA A 86 -28.32 17.94 -3.52
CA ALA A 86 -29.04 18.85 -4.41
C ALA A 86 -28.29 18.97 -5.74
N VAL A 87 -28.95 18.61 -6.83
CA VAL A 87 -28.42 18.77 -8.19
C VAL A 87 -29.36 19.71 -8.95
N SER A 88 -28.80 20.73 -9.59
CA SER A 88 -29.53 21.61 -10.48
C SER A 88 -28.81 21.75 -11.82
N LEU A 89 -29.50 21.37 -12.88
CA LEU A 89 -29.08 21.53 -14.25
C LEU A 89 -30.13 22.38 -14.97
N ALA A 90 -29.70 23.46 -15.60
CA ALA A 90 -30.53 24.27 -16.49
C ALA A 90 -29.71 24.73 -17.71
N PRO A 91 -30.36 24.97 -18.85
CA PRO A 91 -29.68 25.47 -20.04
C PRO A 91 -28.95 26.78 -19.77
N ASP A 92 -27.79 26.96 -20.40
CA ASP A 92 -26.97 28.18 -20.32
C ASP A 92 -26.52 28.57 -18.89
N THR A 93 -26.58 27.62 -17.94
CA THR A 93 -26.10 27.81 -16.56
C THR A 93 -25.14 26.69 -16.17
N PRO A 94 -24.11 26.98 -15.36
CA PRO A 94 -23.19 25.95 -14.91
C PRO A 94 -23.95 24.94 -14.03
N PRO A 95 -23.77 23.62 -14.27
CA PRO A 95 -24.41 22.60 -13.47
C PRO A 95 -23.95 22.72 -12.01
N ARG A 96 -24.89 22.65 -11.07
CA ARG A 96 -24.59 22.72 -9.64
C ARG A 96 -24.86 21.39 -8.96
N VAL A 97 -23.90 20.97 -8.13
CA VAL A 97 -23.99 19.78 -7.30
C VAL A 97 -23.60 20.17 -5.88
N GLU A 98 -24.51 19.95 -4.93
CA GLU A 98 -24.29 20.20 -3.51
C GLU A 98 -24.57 18.91 -2.73
N VAL A 99 -23.69 18.56 -1.79
CA VAL A 99 -23.90 17.49 -0.82
C VAL A 99 -23.56 18.04 0.56
N LYS A 100 -24.54 18.01 1.48
CA LYS A 100 -24.40 18.60 2.82
C LYS A 100 -23.63 17.73 3.80
N GLU A 101 -23.66 16.41 3.62
CA GLU A 101 -22.91 15.48 4.47
C GLU A 101 -22.59 14.23 3.67
N THR A 102 -21.35 13.76 3.77
CA THR A 102 -20.88 12.55 3.12
C THR A 102 -20.30 11.60 4.17
N SER A 103 -20.65 10.32 4.08
CA SER A 103 -20.08 9.27 4.93
C SER A 103 -19.64 8.09 4.09
N LEU A 104 -18.36 7.71 4.19
CA LEU A 104 -17.79 6.55 3.50
C LEU A 104 -17.25 5.58 4.54
N ALA A 105 -17.74 4.33 4.50
CA ALA A 105 -17.41 3.30 5.48
C ALA A 105 -16.92 2.01 4.82
N ASP A 106 -15.97 1.35 5.48
CA ASP A 106 -15.37 0.09 5.06
C ASP A 106 -14.91 0.15 3.59
N PHE A 107 -14.08 1.15 3.28
CA PHE A 107 -13.62 1.40 1.93
C PHE A 107 -12.25 0.79 1.66
N TYR A 108 -12.02 0.46 0.40
CA TYR A 108 -10.79 -0.07 -0.14
C TYR A 108 -10.42 0.72 -1.40
N ALA A 109 -9.14 1.08 -1.53
CA ALA A 109 -8.60 1.63 -2.76
C ALA A 109 -7.21 1.05 -3.07
N ARG A 110 -6.95 0.79 -4.35
CA ARG A 110 -5.63 0.46 -4.87
C ARG A 110 -5.01 1.69 -5.51
N VAL A 111 -3.87 2.11 -4.98
CA VAL A 111 -3.11 3.26 -5.47
C VAL A 111 -1.78 2.76 -5.99
N THR A 112 -1.48 3.01 -7.26
CA THR A 112 -0.22 2.56 -7.87
C THR A 112 0.49 3.71 -8.56
N ILE A 113 1.80 3.76 -8.37
CA ILE A 113 2.73 4.58 -9.17
C ILE A 113 3.30 3.65 -10.23
N ASN A 114 3.05 3.97 -11.50
CA ASN A 114 3.57 3.18 -12.62
C ASN A 114 5.06 3.47 -12.86
N GLU A 115 5.67 2.73 -13.79
CA GLU A 115 7.09 2.84 -14.16
C GLU A 115 7.50 4.24 -14.67
N ASN A 116 6.53 5.07 -15.05
CA ASN A 116 6.75 6.46 -15.49
C ASN A 116 6.52 7.48 -14.37
N GLY A 117 6.27 7.04 -13.13
CA GLY A 117 6.00 7.91 -11.98
C GLY A 117 4.58 8.50 -11.96
N ARG A 118 3.64 7.99 -12.77
CA ARG A 118 2.24 8.46 -12.81
C ARG A 118 1.34 7.59 -11.94
N LEU A 119 0.36 8.23 -11.30
CA LEU A 119 -0.66 7.57 -10.48
C LEU A 119 -1.78 6.97 -11.33
N ASN A 120 -2.18 5.74 -11.04
CA ASN A 120 -3.33 5.08 -11.69
C ASN A 120 -4.63 5.89 -11.57
N LEU A 121 -4.86 6.55 -10.42
CA LEU A 121 -6.07 7.34 -10.19
C LEU A 121 -6.22 8.56 -11.11
N SER A 122 -5.11 9.03 -11.68
CA SER A 122 -5.11 10.20 -12.58
C SER A 122 -5.68 9.89 -13.98
N ASP A 123 -5.65 8.62 -14.39
CA ASP A 123 -6.11 8.16 -15.69
C ASP A 123 -7.54 7.53 -15.63
N ILE A 124 -8.22 7.62 -14.47
CA ILE A 124 -9.59 7.08 -14.30
C ILE A 124 -10.59 7.81 -15.20
N ALA A 125 -10.52 9.14 -15.28
CA ALA A 125 -11.36 9.91 -16.16
C ALA A 125 -10.73 9.92 -17.56
N LYS A 126 -11.42 9.33 -18.55
CA LYS A 126 -10.96 9.33 -19.94
C LYS A 126 -10.96 10.77 -20.44
N SER A 127 -9.80 11.28 -20.87
CA SER A 127 -9.74 12.56 -21.57
C SER A 127 -10.44 12.44 -22.92
N PRO A 128 -11.09 13.50 -23.47
CA PRO A 128 -11.73 13.45 -24.79
C PRO A 128 -10.80 12.96 -25.92
N ALA A 129 -9.48 13.17 -25.78
CA ALA A 129 -8.45 12.69 -26.70
C ALA A 129 -8.20 11.17 -26.65
N GLN A 130 -8.57 10.49 -25.56
CA GLN A 130 -8.48 9.02 -25.43
C GLN A 130 -9.77 8.31 -25.83
N ALA A 131 -10.90 9.02 -25.93
CA ALA A 131 -12.17 8.46 -26.39
C ALA A 131 -12.23 8.26 -27.92
N SER A 132 -11.23 8.75 -28.67
CA SER A 132 -11.21 8.73 -30.14
C SER A 132 -10.03 7.97 -30.76
N ASN A 133 -9.18 7.31 -29.98
CA ASN A 133 -8.11 6.47 -30.53
C ASN A 133 -8.44 4.98 -30.31
N PRO A 134 -8.69 4.20 -31.38
CA PRO A 134 -8.66 2.75 -31.31
C PRO A 134 -7.26 2.30 -30.84
N PRO A 135 -7.12 1.08 -30.28
CA PRO A 135 -5.82 0.49 -30.00
C PRO A 135 -4.95 0.56 -31.27
N PRO A 136 -3.65 0.88 -31.17
CA PRO A 136 -2.78 0.82 -32.33
C PRO A 136 -2.80 -0.61 -32.85
N ALA A 137 -3.34 -0.80 -34.06
CA ALA A 137 -3.21 -2.06 -34.78
C ALA A 137 -1.72 -2.40 -34.89
N PRO A 138 -1.33 -3.68 -34.76
CA PRO A 138 0.06 -4.08 -34.90
C PRO A 138 0.54 -3.66 -36.29
N ALA A 139 1.51 -2.75 -36.33
CA ALA A 139 2.11 -2.29 -37.57
C ALA A 139 2.77 -3.49 -38.28
N PRO A 140 2.53 -3.68 -39.59
CA PRO A 140 3.23 -4.72 -40.34
C PRO A 140 4.71 -4.38 -40.42
N THR A 141 5.54 -5.33 -39.99
CA THR A 141 6.99 -5.34 -40.22
C THR A 141 7.26 -5.44 -41.72
N SER A 142 7.87 -4.41 -42.30
CA SER A 142 8.64 -4.54 -43.53
C SER A 142 9.88 -3.63 -43.47
N PRO A 143 11.09 -4.14 -43.77
CA PRO A 143 12.33 -3.40 -43.62
C PRO A 143 12.74 -2.69 -44.91
N ALA A 144 13.07 -1.40 -44.85
CA ALA A 144 13.88 -0.71 -45.85
C ALA A 144 14.34 0.68 -45.35
N PRO A 145 15.48 1.22 -45.84
CA PRO A 145 16.53 1.76 -44.98
C PRO A 145 16.52 3.28 -44.79
N ALA A 146 17.21 3.68 -43.72
CA ALA A 146 17.46 5.05 -43.28
C ALA A 146 18.24 5.92 -44.26
N ALA A 147 17.92 7.22 -44.24
CA ALA A 147 18.86 8.31 -44.52
C ALA A 147 18.69 9.41 -43.45
N PRO A 148 19.78 10.06 -42.99
CA PRO A 148 19.81 10.87 -41.78
C PRO A 148 19.55 12.35 -42.04
N ALA A 149 18.88 13.04 -41.11
CA ALA A 149 18.91 14.51 -41.02
C ALA A 149 18.65 15.00 -39.58
N ASP A 150 19.73 15.48 -38.99
CA ASP A 150 19.90 16.57 -38.04
C ASP A 150 19.06 16.72 -36.76
N ALA A 151 19.81 16.65 -35.66
CA ALA A 151 19.50 17.20 -34.36
C ALA A 151 19.37 18.73 -34.42
N THR A 152 18.22 19.24 -33.99
CA THR A 152 18.11 20.59 -33.42
C THR A 152 17.23 20.55 -32.17
N ALA A 153 17.67 21.31 -31.18
CA ALA A 153 17.24 21.32 -29.80
C ALA A 153 15.73 21.55 -29.61
N SER A 154 15.11 20.72 -28.77
CA SER A 154 13.77 20.96 -28.24
C SER A 154 13.81 22.12 -27.26
N ALA A 155 13.42 23.30 -27.73
CA ALA A 155 13.00 24.40 -26.90
C ALA A 155 11.68 24.05 -26.19
N SER A 156 11.63 24.36 -24.90
CA SER A 156 10.46 24.28 -24.03
C SER A 156 9.25 24.95 -24.68
N THR A 157 8.24 24.17 -25.08
CA THR A 157 6.91 24.70 -25.39
C THR A 157 6.09 24.63 -24.12
N THR A 158 6.00 25.77 -23.43
CA THR A 158 4.95 26.01 -22.43
C THR A 158 3.60 25.87 -23.14
N LEU A 159 2.86 24.82 -22.81
CA LEU A 159 1.48 24.63 -23.28
C LEU A 159 0.65 25.86 -22.89
N PRO A 160 -0.09 26.49 -23.82
CA PRO A 160 -0.96 27.60 -23.50
C PRO A 160 -2.07 27.12 -22.55
N VAL A 161 -2.25 27.83 -21.44
CA VAL A 161 -3.36 27.63 -20.50
C VAL A 161 -4.67 27.85 -21.27
N ALA A 162 -5.44 26.78 -21.44
CA ALA A 162 -6.76 26.86 -22.06
C ALA A 162 -7.65 27.84 -21.27
N PRO A 163 -8.45 28.70 -21.95
CA PRO A 163 -9.34 29.63 -21.27
C PRO A 163 -10.35 28.86 -20.39
N PRO A 164 -10.70 29.39 -19.20
CA PRO A 164 -11.63 28.74 -18.30
C PRO A 164 -13.00 28.56 -18.94
N ASP A 165 -13.53 27.34 -18.89
CA ASP A 165 -14.85 27.00 -19.42
C ASP A 165 -15.95 27.75 -18.65
N PRO A 166 -16.73 28.63 -19.30
CA PRO A 166 -17.80 29.40 -18.64
C PRO A 166 -18.95 28.52 -18.12
N LEU A 167 -19.03 27.25 -18.52
CA LEU A 167 -20.02 26.27 -18.05
C LEU A 167 -19.42 25.22 -17.10
N ALA A 168 -18.25 25.49 -16.52
CA ALA A 168 -17.63 24.60 -15.54
C ALA A 168 -18.59 24.28 -14.37
N PRO A 169 -18.70 23.00 -13.94
CA PRO A 169 -19.57 22.61 -12.84
C PRO A 169 -19.21 23.30 -11.53
N VAL A 170 -20.22 23.80 -10.81
CA VAL A 170 -20.07 24.29 -9.44
C VAL A 170 -20.42 23.17 -8.49
N VAL A 171 -19.43 22.72 -7.74
CA VAL A 171 -19.55 21.55 -6.87
C VAL A 171 -19.24 21.95 -5.44
N GLN A 172 -20.10 21.56 -4.51
CA GLN A 172 -19.92 21.72 -3.06
C GLN A 172 -20.14 20.38 -2.37
N PHE A 173 -19.19 19.96 -1.56
CA PHE A 173 -19.23 18.70 -0.83
C PHE A 173 -18.85 18.91 0.63
N GLY A 174 -19.58 18.25 1.52
CA GLY A 174 -19.11 17.93 2.85
C GLY A 174 -19.83 18.64 3.99
N PRO A 175 -19.51 18.28 5.24
CA PRO A 175 -18.33 17.51 5.64
C PRO A 175 -18.33 16.04 5.20
N VAL A 176 -17.14 15.46 5.01
CA VAL A 176 -16.90 14.06 4.66
C VAL A 176 -16.37 13.32 5.88
N SER A 177 -16.95 12.17 6.19
CA SER A 177 -16.46 11.24 7.20
C SER A 177 -15.96 9.95 6.54
N LEU A 178 -14.79 9.49 6.99
CA LEU A 178 -14.11 8.29 6.51
C LEU A 178 -13.99 7.34 7.69
N VAL A 179 -14.41 6.09 7.53
CA VAL A 179 -14.38 5.09 8.60
C VAL A 179 -13.85 3.77 8.06
N ASN A 180 -12.84 3.23 8.77
CA ASN A 180 -12.30 1.89 8.54
C ASN A 180 -11.84 1.64 7.09
N GLY A 181 -11.02 2.53 6.56
CA GLY A 181 -10.47 2.41 5.22
C GLY A 181 -9.22 1.52 5.14
N LYS A 182 -9.04 0.87 4.00
CA LYS A 182 -7.81 0.21 3.58
C LYS A 182 -7.32 0.79 2.26
N VAL A 183 -6.03 1.10 2.17
CA VAL A 183 -5.39 1.49 0.91
C VAL A 183 -4.19 0.58 0.68
N LEU A 184 -4.16 -0.06 -0.49
CA LEU A 184 -2.99 -0.80 -0.97
C LEU A 184 -2.20 0.12 -1.90
N PHE A 185 -0.99 0.43 -1.50
CA PHE A 185 -0.06 1.23 -2.27
C PHE A 185 0.97 0.33 -2.97
N SER A 186 1.29 0.63 -4.23
CA SER A 186 2.39 -0.03 -4.94
C SER A 186 3.17 0.97 -5.78
N ASP A 187 4.49 0.93 -5.69
CA ASP A 187 5.40 1.75 -6.48
C ASP A 187 6.22 0.85 -7.42
N PHE A 188 5.89 0.93 -8.72
CA PHE A 188 6.58 0.24 -9.80
C PHE A 188 7.68 1.09 -10.46
N PHE A 189 7.81 2.37 -10.09
CA PHE A 189 8.95 3.22 -10.50
C PHE A 189 10.25 2.80 -9.80
N ILE A 190 10.15 2.18 -8.63
CA ILE A 190 11.28 1.58 -7.91
C ILE A 190 11.43 0.11 -8.32
N GLN A 191 12.69 -0.34 -8.45
CA GLN A 191 13.02 -1.73 -8.75
C GLN A 191 14.06 -2.23 -7.73
N PRO A 192 13.82 -3.36 -7.03
CA PRO A 192 12.55 -4.14 -7.01
C PRO A 192 11.34 -3.28 -6.60
N ASN A 193 10.12 -3.71 -6.89
CA ASN A 193 8.94 -2.90 -6.60
C ASN A 193 8.73 -2.76 -5.09
N TYR A 194 8.13 -1.64 -4.69
CA TYR A 194 7.73 -1.40 -3.30
C TYR A 194 6.21 -1.51 -3.18
N SER A 195 5.74 -2.05 -2.05
CA SER A 195 4.32 -2.12 -1.71
C SER A 195 4.13 -1.70 -0.25
N ALA A 196 3.00 -1.06 0.03
CA ALA A 196 2.62 -0.73 1.39
C ALA A 196 1.12 -0.90 1.66
N ASP A 197 0.80 -1.35 2.86
CA ASP A 197 -0.55 -1.51 3.38
C ASP A 197 -0.87 -0.38 4.36
N LEU A 198 -1.86 0.45 4.01
CA LEU A 198 -2.47 1.40 4.93
C LEU A 198 -3.81 0.85 5.39
N THR A 199 -4.01 0.75 6.70
CA THR A 199 -5.21 0.17 7.30
C THR A 199 -5.81 1.08 8.36
N GLU A 200 -7.05 0.79 8.75
CA GLU A 200 -7.78 1.49 9.81
C GLU A 200 -7.93 3.00 9.56
N LEU A 201 -7.93 3.41 8.28
CA LEU A 201 -8.00 4.81 7.90
C LEU A 201 -9.34 5.41 8.32
N THR A 202 -9.30 6.29 9.30
CA THR A 202 -10.48 6.93 9.89
C THR A 202 -10.21 8.41 10.05
N GLY A 203 -11.17 9.24 9.61
CA GLY A 203 -10.93 10.67 9.53
C GLY A 203 -12.12 11.48 9.07
N LYS A 204 -11.90 12.79 8.94
CA LYS A 204 -12.87 13.78 8.49
C LYS A 204 -12.19 14.80 7.59
N LEU A 205 -12.93 15.25 6.59
CA LEU A 205 -12.58 16.39 5.76
C LEU A 205 -13.76 17.38 5.83
N GLY A 206 -13.47 18.65 6.10
CA GLY A 206 -14.46 19.72 6.15
C GLY A 206 -15.16 19.92 4.80
N ALA A 207 -16.14 20.81 4.76
CA ALA A 207 -16.81 21.14 3.51
C ALA A 207 -15.86 21.88 2.55
N PHE A 208 -15.83 21.46 1.28
CA PHE A 208 -15.03 22.05 0.22
C PHE A 208 -15.88 22.30 -1.03
N ALA A 209 -15.48 23.26 -1.85
CA ALA A 209 -16.18 23.60 -3.08
C ALA A 209 -15.22 23.98 -4.20
N THR A 210 -15.67 23.83 -5.45
CA THR A 210 -15.04 24.46 -6.61
C THR A 210 -15.11 25.97 -6.47
N GLN A 211 -14.06 26.66 -6.91
CA GLN A 211 -14.00 28.12 -6.85
C GLN A 211 -13.78 28.72 -8.23
N PRO A 212 -14.31 29.92 -8.49
CA PRO A 212 -14.03 30.63 -9.73
C PRO A 212 -12.53 30.81 -9.93
N PRO A 213 -12.02 30.68 -11.17
CA PRO A 213 -10.63 30.95 -11.48
C PRO A 213 -10.19 32.33 -10.96
N GLY A 214 -9.02 32.41 -10.32
CA GLY A 214 -8.48 33.65 -9.77
C GLY A 214 -8.96 34.04 -8.37
N THR A 215 -9.82 33.23 -7.73
CA THR A 215 -10.21 33.41 -6.32
C THR A 215 -9.25 32.66 -5.39
N GLU A 216 -9.02 33.20 -4.19
CA GLU A 216 -8.19 32.53 -3.18
C GLU A 216 -8.85 31.21 -2.71
N PRO A 217 -8.12 30.08 -2.69
CA PRO A 217 -8.69 28.80 -2.32
C PRO A 217 -9.22 28.75 -0.88
N VAL A 218 -10.47 28.31 -0.69
CA VAL A 218 -11.02 28.02 0.64
C VAL A 218 -10.62 26.59 1.00
N LEU A 219 -9.79 26.45 2.02
CA LEU A 219 -9.27 25.15 2.48
C LEU A 219 -10.20 24.54 3.52
N ALA A 220 -10.46 23.24 3.39
CA ALA A 220 -11.24 22.45 4.35
C ALA A 220 -10.32 21.78 5.37
N ASP A 221 -10.72 21.75 6.64
CA ASP A 221 -9.97 21.07 7.70
C ASP A 221 -9.93 19.55 7.44
N LEU A 222 -8.73 18.96 7.50
CA LEU A 222 -8.47 17.54 7.35
C LEU A 222 -7.98 16.99 8.70
N GLU A 223 -8.55 15.85 9.11
CA GLU A 223 -8.00 14.95 10.11
C GLU A 223 -8.10 13.52 9.59
N LEU A 224 -7.01 12.77 9.58
CA LEU A 224 -6.98 11.37 9.17
C LEU A 224 -5.99 10.62 10.06
N ARG A 225 -6.39 9.45 10.53
CA ARG A 225 -5.55 8.55 11.33
C ARG A 225 -5.61 7.15 10.76
N GLY A 226 -4.57 6.35 10.96
CA GLY A 226 -4.56 4.94 10.57
C GLY A 226 -3.26 4.25 10.96
N ARG A 227 -3.01 3.10 10.34
CA ARG A 227 -1.78 2.33 10.48
C ARG A 227 -1.13 2.11 9.12
N ALA A 228 0.20 2.10 9.08
CA ALA A 228 0.99 1.70 7.92
C ALA A 228 1.79 0.43 8.28
N GLU A 229 1.89 -0.52 7.33
CA GLU A 229 2.59 -1.80 7.52
C GLU A 229 2.15 -2.54 8.80
N GLY A 230 0.86 -2.44 9.12
CA GLY A 230 0.22 -3.10 10.27
C GLY A 230 0.61 -2.59 11.66
N SER A 231 1.64 -1.76 11.79
CA SER A 231 2.20 -1.39 13.11
C SER A 231 2.51 0.10 13.27
N ALA A 232 2.92 0.79 12.21
CA ALA A 232 3.31 2.20 12.29
C ALA A 232 2.09 3.11 12.42
N SER A 233 2.05 3.99 13.41
CA SER A 233 0.93 4.93 13.54
C SER A 233 1.04 6.04 12.50
N LEU A 234 -0.05 6.33 11.80
CA LEU A 234 -0.19 7.42 10.83
C LEU A 234 -1.19 8.45 11.34
N GLU A 235 -0.81 9.73 11.34
CA GLU A 235 -1.68 10.86 11.61
C GLU A 235 -1.45 11.94 10.54
N ILE A 236 -2.53 12.48 9.96
CA ILE A 236 -2.49 13.59 9.02
C ILE A 236 -3.52 14.61 9.47
N THR A 237 -3.08 15.85 9.64
CA THR A 237 -3.94 16.98 10.04
C THR A 237 -3.65 18.19 9.17
N GLY A 238 -4.55 19.16 9.13
CA GLY A 238 -4.30 20.44 8.47
C GLY A 238 -5.48 20.86 7.61
N LYS A 239 -5.20 21.45 6.45
CA LYS A 239 -6.22 21.99 5.55
C LYS A 239 -5.89 21.70 4.10
N LEU A 240 -6.88 21.33 3.29
CA LEU A 240 -6.71 21.17 1.85
C LEU A 240 -8.02 21.45 1.12
N ASN A 241 -7.94 21.80 -0.17
CA ASN A 241 -9.09 21.79 -1.06
C ASN A 241 -8.81 20.87 -2.25
N PRO A 242 -9.49 19.71 -2.37
CA PRO A 242 -9.20 18.74 -3.44
C PRO A 242 -9.73 19.21 -4.80
N LEU A 243 -10.61 20.23 -4.83
CA LEU A 243 -11.19 20.80 -6.05
C LEU A 243 -10.50 22.09 -6.49
N ALA A 244 -9.52 22.61 -5.73
CA ALA A 244 -8.77 23.80 -6.09
C ALA A 244 -7.83 23.54 -7.27
N LYS A 245 -7.81 24.49 -8.22
CA LYS A 245 -6.92 24.49 -9.38
C LYS A 245 -6.23 25.85 -9.48
N PRO A 246 -4.91 25.96 -9.22
CA PRO A 246 -3.99 24.90 -8.82
C PRO A 246 -4.24 24.38 -7.39
N LEU A 247 -3.68 23.21 -7.07
CA LEU A 247 -3.81 22.57 -5.76
C LEU A 247 -3.28 23.50 -4.65
N ALA A 248 -4.06 23.65 -3.58
CA ALA A 248 -3.66 24.39 -2.39
C ALA A 248 -3.89 23.52 -1.14
N LEU A 249 -2.88 23.45 -0.27
CA LEU A 249 -2.90 22.63 0.94
C LEU A 249 -1.92 23.17 1.98
N ASP A 250 -2.18 22.86 3.24
CA ASP A 250 -1.34 23.11 4.41
C ASP A 250 -1.56 21.94 5.37
N ILE A 251 -0.76 20.88 5.22
CA ILE A 251 -0.93 19.61 5.93
C ILE A 251 0.30 19.28 6.76
N GLN A 252 0.05 18.64 7.91
CA GLN A 252 1.05 18.06 8.78
C GLN A 252 0.79 16.56 8.86
N GLY A 253 1.82 15.77 8.57
CA GLY A 253 1.78 14.32 8.66
C GLY A 253 2.75 13.83 9.72
N LYS A 254 2.37 12.81 10.48
CA LYS A 254 3.22 12.13 11.43
C LYS A 254 3.15 10.63 11.18
N VAL A 255 4.32 10.02 11.09
CA VAL A 255 4.50 8.58 11.08
C VAL A 255 5.39 8.24 12.27
N ARG A 256 5.03 7.21 13.03
CA ARG A 256 5.85 6.71 14.14
C ARG A 256 6.09 5.23 13.99
N ASP A 257 7.31 4.83 14.35
CA ASP A 257 7.75 3.44 14.46
C ASP A 257 7.56 2.61 13.18
N LEU A 258 7.72 3.23 12.02
CA LEU A 258 7.74 2.52 10.74
C LEU A 258 8.98 1.64 10.64
N GLU A 259 8.78 0.34 10.47
CA GLU A 259 9.89 -0.59 10.24
C GLU A 259 10.57 -0.25 8.90
N LEU A 260 11.90 -0.15 8.93
CA LEU A 260 12.70 0.21 7.76
C LEU A 260 13.00 -0.93 6.78
N PRO A 261 13.09 -2.23 7.17
CA PRO A 261 13.39 -3.30 6.21
C PRO A 261 12.47 -3.34 4.98
N PRO A 262 11.14 -3.12 5.07
CA PRO A 262 10.27 -3.00 3.90
C PRO A 262 10.66 -1.89 2.91
N LEU A 263 11.40 -0.87 3.35
CA LEU A 263 11.89 0.23 2.49
C LEU A 263 13.21 -0.10 1.75
N THR A 264 13.71 -1.32 1.90
CA THR A 264 14.91 -1.82 1.20
C THR A 264 14.92 -1.55 -0.31
N PRO A 265 13.80 -1.66 -1.07
CA PRO A 265 13.82 -1.31 -2.48
C PRO A 265 14.32 0.11 -2.78
N TYR A 266 13.96 1.09 -1.95
CA TYR A 266 14.46 2.47 -2.09
C TYR A 266 15.93 2.58 -1.69
N SER A 267 16.35 1.95 -0.59
CA SER A 267 17.75 2.03 -0.16
C SER A 267 18.70 1.34 -1.13
N VAL A 268 18.29 0.25 -1.78
CA VAL A 268 19.08 -0.38 -2.84
C VAL A 268 19.20 0.55 -4.04
N LYS A 269 18.10 1.17 -4.50
CA LYS A 269 18.11 2.08 -5.65
C LYS A 269 18.97 3.33 -5.44
N TYR A 270 18.93 3.92 -4.24
CA TYR A 270 19.55 5.23 -3.98
C TYR A 270 20.83 5.20 -3.15
N ALA A 271 21.07 4.12 -2.39
CA ALA A 271 22.24 3.96 -1.54
C ALA A 271 23.08 2.71 -1.87
N GLY A 272 22.54 1.74 -2.62
CA GLY A 272 23.24 0.51 -2.98
C GLY A 272 23.28 -0.56 -1.89
N HIS A 273 22.53 -0.38 -0.80
CA HIS A 273 22.50 -1.29 0.35
C HIS A 273 21.05 -1.58 0.77
N GLY A 274 20.77 -2.83 1.13
CA GLY A 274 19.52 -3.17 1.80
C GLY A 274 19.52 -2.74 3.27
N ILE A 275 18.33 -2.57 3.85
CA ILE A 275 18.20 -2.25 5.27
C ILE A 275 17.95 -3.54 6.04
N GLU A 276 18.87 -3.89 6.93
CA GLU A 276 18.73 -5.07 7.78
C GLU A 276 17.77 -4.82 8.93
N ARG A 277 17.81 -3.62 9.52
CA ARG A 277 17.06 -3.27 10.72
C ARG A 277 16.96 -1.76 10.90
N GLY A 278 15.92 -1.33 11.60
CA GLY A 278 15.79 0.01 12.16
C GLY A 278 14.34 0.47 12.11
N LYS A 279 14.01 1.51 12.89
CA LYS A 279 12.69 2.14 12.86
C LYS A 279 12.79 3.58 12.41
N LEU A 280 11.75 4.06 11.77
CA LEU A 280 11.60 5.43 11.28
C LEU A 280 10.39 6.10 11.93
N SER A 281 10.63 7.27 12.49
CA SER A 281 9.61 8.26 12.78
C SER A 281 9.80 9.47 11.89
N MET A 282 8.74 9.98 11.30
CA MET A 282 8.79 11.12 10.39
C MET A 282 7.70 12.13 10.74
N ASP A 283 8.06 13.42 10.75
CA ASP A 283 7.13 14.53 10.77
C ASP A 283 7.29 15.33 9.49
N VAL A 284 6.20 15.50 8.76
CA VAL A 284 6.16 16.29 7.53
C VAL A 284 5.23 17.47 7.70
N SER A 285 5.61 18.62 7.16
CA SER A 285 4.76 19.82 7.11
C SER A 285 4.83 20.40 5.71
N TYR A 286 3.79 20.17 4.91
CA TYR A 286 3.74 20.53 3.49
C TYR A 286 2.70 21.61 3.25
N LYS A 287 3.14 22.71 2.65
CA LYS A 287 2.30 23.85 2.30
C LYS A 287 2.47 24.20 0.83
N VAL A 288 1.38 24.13 0.08
CA VAL A 288 1.32 24.54 -1.32
C VAL A 288 0.44 25.78 -1.41
N LEU A 289 1.04 26.88 -1.86
CA LEU A 289 0.33 28.13 -2.10
C LEU A 289 -0.33 28.13 -3.50
N PRO A 290 -1.38 28.94 -3.73
CA PRO A 290 -2.08 29.00 -5.02
C PRO A 290 -1.20 29.44 -6.21
N ASN A 291 -0.01 29.99 -5.96
CA ASN A 291 0.98 30.31 -6.99
C ASN A 291 1.86 29.10 -7.38
N GLY A 292 1.62 27.91 -6.79
CA GLY A 292 2.40 26.69 -7.00
C GLY A 292 3.68 26.60 -6.16
N GLN A 293 3.90 27.53 -5.23
CA GLN A 293 5.05 27.49 -4.32
C GLN A 293 4.85 26.44 -3.23
N LEU A 294 5.83 25.55 -3.08
CA LEU A 294 5.85 24.52 -2.03
C LEU A 294 6.89 24.82 -0.98
N THR A 295 6.43 24.84 0.26
CA THR A 295 7.28 24.79 1.46
C THR A 295 7.06 23.45 2.13
N ALA A 296 8.13 22.69 2.30
CA ALA A 296 8.11 21.37 2.93
C ALA A 296 9.16 21.31 4.05
N SER A 297 8.76 20.83 5.22
CA SER A 297 9.70 20.42 6.28
C SER A 297 9.55 18.92 6.48
N ASN A 298 10.68 18.23 6.64
CA ASN A 298 10.74 16.80 6.90
C ASN A 298 11.68 16.58 8.08
N LYS A 299 11.12 16.29 9.25
CA LYS A 299 11.90 15.82 10.40
C LYS A 299 11.89 14.30 10.40
N LEU A 300 13.06 13.70 10.43
CA LEU A 300 13.28 12.27 10.31
C LEU A 300 14.06 11.78 11.53
N VAL A 301 13.53 10.80 12.24
CA VAL A 301 14.23 10.13 13.34
C VAL A 301 14.37 8.66 12.99
N LEU A 302 15.62 8.20 12.86
CA LEU A 302 15.95 6.80 12.60
C LEU A 302 16.52 6.18 13.87
N ASN A 303 15.92 5.10 14.34
CA ASN A 303 16.36 4.36 15.50
C ASN A 303 17.09 3.09 15.05
N GLN A 304 18.38 3.03 15.34
CA GLN A 304 19.25 1.87 15.17
C GLN A 304 19.30 1.33 13.73
N LEU A 305 19.27 2.24 12.75
CA LEU A 305 19.41 1.90 11.34
C LEU A 305 20.69 1.10 11.09
N THR A 306 20.55 -0.09 10.51
CA THR A 306 21.64 -0.97 10.12
C THR A 306 21.45 -1.35 8.65
N PHE A 307 22.50 -1.13 7.85
CA PHE A 307 22.54 -1.54 6.45
C PHE A 307 23.23 -2.88 6.31
N GLY A 308 22.73 -3.71 5.39
CA GLY A 308 23.36 -4.97 5.04
C GLY A 308 24.51 -4.81 4.05
N GLU A 309 24.91 -5.94 3.48
CA GLU A 309 25.94 -5.96 2.45
C GLU A 309 25.52 -5.20 1.19
N PRO A 310 26.49 -4.65 0.44
CA PRO A 310 26.20 -4.02 -0.85
C PRO A 310 25.44 -4.98 -1.76
N VAL A 311 24.43 -4.46 -2.47
CA VAL A 311 23.68 -5.26 -3.45
C VAL A 311 24.40 -5.18 -4.80
N GLU A 312 24.72 -6.33 -5.37
CA GLU A 312 25.36 -6.42 -6.70
C GLU A 312 24.48 -5.78 -7.77
N GLY A 313 25.09 -4.94 -8.63
CA GLY A 313 24.40 -4.25 -9.72
C GLY A 313 23.65 -2.96 -9.31
N ALA A 314 23.64 -2.59 -8.02
CA ALA A 314 23.03 -1.34 -7.59
C ALA A 314 23.84 -0.11 -8.04
N PRO A 315 23.19 0.95 -8.56
CA PRO A 315 23.88 2.14 -9.03
C PRO A 315 24.42 2.96 -7.84
N ASN A 316 25.74 3.19 -7.82
CA ASN A 316 26.45 4.05 -6.87
C ASN A 316 26.25 3.69 -5.37
N SER A 317 27.10 2.81 -4.84
CA SER A 317 27.14 2.53 -3.40
C SER A 317 27.65 3.76 -2.63
N LEU A 318 26.74 4.45 -1.95
CA LEU A 318 27.11 5.49 -1.01
C LEU A 318 27.73 4.85 0.23
N PRO A 319 28.69 5.49 0.92
CA PRO A 319 29.29 4.95 2.15
C PRO A 319 28.31 5.09 3.33
N VAL A 320 27.13 4.48 3.22
CA VAL A 320 26.02 4.66 4.15
C VAL A 320 26.30 4.10 5.53
N LYS A 321 27.08 3.03 5.65
CA LYS A 321 27.54 2.49 6.94
C LYS A 321 28.37 3.54 7.70
N LEU A 322 29.21 4.30 6.99
CA LEU A 322 29.99 5.41 7.58
C LEU A 322 29.07 6.59 7.93
N ALA A 323 28.12 6.95 7.05
CA ALA A 323 27.17 8.02 7.33
C ALA A 323 26.35 7.74 8.59
N VAL A 324 25.85 6.50 8.75
CA VAL A 324 25.16 6.06 9.97
C VAL A 324 26.07 6.16 11.19
N ALA A 325 27.31 5.67 11.09
CA ALA A 325 28.26 5.73 12.21
C ALA A 325 28.63 7.16 12.64
N LEU A 326 28.54 8.14 11.73
CA LEU A 326 28.81 9.55 12.01
C LEU A 326 27.59 10.32 12.52
N LEU A 327 26.39 9.93 12.08
CA LEU A 327 25.14 10.64 12.38
C LEU A 327 24.42 10.07 13.59
N ALA A 328 24.65 8.81 13.93
CA ALA A 328 24.02 8.16 15.06
C ALA A 328 24.68 8.60 16.38
N ASP A 329 23.86 8.85 17.39
CA ASP A 329 24.33 9.09 18.76
C ASP A 329 24.76 7.79 19.45
N SER A 330 25.13 7.88 20.74
CA SER A 330 25.53 6.73 21.55
C SER A 330 24.43 5.65 21.71
N HIS A 331 23.18 5.99 21.43
CA HIS A 331 22.03 5.08 21.51
C HIS A 331 21.63 4.53 20.13
N GLY A 332 22.33 4.94 19.06
CA GLY A 332 22.06 4.56 17.68
C GLY A 332 20.94 5.38 17.03
N VAL A 333 20.62 6.57 17.55
CA VAL A 333 19.56 7.44 17.05
C VAL A 333 20.13 8.49 16.10
N ILE A 334 19.52 8.64 14.94
CA ILE A 334 19.82 9.68 13.95
C ILE A 334 18.60 10.60 13.85
N ASP A 335 18.71 11.84 14.33
CA ASP A 335 17.67 12.88 14.20
C ASP A 335 18.10 13.91 13.14
N LEU A 336 17.37 13.99 12.03
CA LEU A 336 17.65 14.86 10.89
C LEU A 336 16.45 15.76 10.62
N ASP A 337 16.69 17.06 10.54
CA ASP A 337 15.73 18.03 10.02
C ASP A 337 16.13 18.44 8.60
N LEU A 338 15.32 18.05 7.62
CA LEU A 338 15.54 18.24 6.19
C LEU A 338 14.50 19.24 5.65
N PRO A 339 14.74 20.57 5.76
CA PRO A 339 13.89 21.56 5.13
C PRO A 339 14.06 21.50 3.60
N ILE A 340 12.95 21.36 2.88
CA ILE A 340 12.88 21.37 1.42
C ILE A 340 11.99 22.54 0.98
N SER A 341 12.50 23.43 0.13
CA SER A 341 11.71 24.53 -0.42
C SER A 341 11.93 24.61 -1.93
N GLY A 342 10.85 24.79 -2.70
CA GLY A 342 10.91 24.78 -4.15
C GLY A 342 9.58 25.14 -4.82
N SER A 343 9.57 25.24 -6.14
CA SER A 343 8.35 25.43 -6.93
C SER A 343 7.87 24.07 -7.44
N LEU A 344 6.57 23.77 -7.39
CA LEU A 344 6.01 22.60 -8.08
C LEU A 344 6.22 22.67 -9.60
N ASN A 345 6.34 23.89 -10.12
CA ASN A 345 6.43 24.16 -11.55
C ASN A 345 7.88 24.14 -12.08
N ASP A 346 8.88 24.06 -11.19
CA ASP A 346 10.30 23.96 -11.53
C ASP A 346 11.02 23.07 -10.50
N PRO A 347 11.09 21.74 -10.72
CA PRO A 347 11.51 20.75 -9.73
C PRO A 347 13.04 20.69 -9.50
N GLN A 348 13.74 21.83 -9.55
CA GLN A 348 15.14 21.93 -9.13
C GLN A 348 15.27 21.88 -7.60
N PHE A 349 14.92 20.73 -7.00
CA PHE A 349 15.09 20.51 -5.56
C PHE A 349 16.58 20.45 -5.22
N ARG A 350 17.11 21.50 -4.57
CA ARG A 350 18.52 21.57 -4.15
C ARG A 350 18.76 20.75 -2.87
N ILE A 351 18.67 19.42 -2.97
CA ILE A 351 18.79 18.49 -1.82
C ILE A 351 20.25 18.34 -1.37
N GLY A 352 21.20 18.30 -2.30
CA GLY A 352 22.63 18.04 -2.02
C GLY A 352 23.30 18.99 -1.02
N PRO A 353 23.15 20.32 -1.15
CA PRO A 353 23.79 21.28 -0.23
C PRO A 353 23.21 21.28 1.20
N VAL A 354 21.96 20.82 1.38
CA VAL A 354 21.30 20.76 2.70
C VAL A 354 21.82 19.56 3.48
N ILE A 355 21.93 18.38 2.85
CA ILE A 355 22.48 17.17 3.47
C ILE A 355 23.93 17.38 3.92
N PHE A 356 24.78 17.99 3.09
CA PHE A 356 26.19 18.21 3.43
C PHE A 356 26.36 19.20 4.60
N LYS A 357 25.52 20.24 4.69
CA LYS A 357 25.54 21.20 5.81
C LYS A 357 25.11 20.56 7.13
N ILE A 358 24.16 19.62 7.11
CA ILE A 358 23.71 18.92 8.31
C ILE A 358 24.81 18.01 8.86
N ILE A 359 25.51 17.26 7.99
CA ILE A 359 26.65 16.41 8.38
C ILE A 359 27.76 17.26 9.02
N VAL A 360 28.15 18.39 8.42
CA VAL A 360 29.22 19.26 8.94
C VAL A 360 28.82 19.95 10.25
N ASN A 361 27.55 20.37 10.38
CA ASN A 361 27.07 21.03 11.60
C ASN A 361 26.90 20.07 12.78
N LEU A 362 26.56 18.80 12.54
CA LEU A 362 26.44 17.79 13.59
C LEU A 362 27.81 17.35 14.14
N ILE A 363 28.85 17.38 13.30
CA ILE A 363 30.26 17.09 13.70
C ILE A 363 30.86 18.20 14.59
N GLY A 364 30.15 19.32 14.80
CA GLY A 364 30.62 20.43 15.63
C GLY A 364 30.70 20.17 17.13
N LYS A 365 30.06 19.12 17.68
CA LYS A 365 30.01 18.89 19.14
C LYS A 365 29.84 17.41 19.54
N ALA A 366 30.82 16.55 19.26
CA ALA A 366 31.13 15.38 20.09
C ALA A 366 32.40 14.71 19.56
N ILE A 367 33.51 14.84 20.29
CA ILE A 367 34.68 14.00 20.11
C ILE A 367 35.02 13.41 21.47
N THR A 368 34.57 12.18 21.71
CA THR A 368 35.16 11.23 22.66
C THR A 368 34.83 9.80 22.19
N ALA A 369 35.79 9.24 21.45
CA ALA A 369 36.24 7.86 21.20
C ALA A 369 35.60 6.67 21.98
N PRO A 370 36.07 5.41 21.76
CA PRO A 370 36.28 4.63 20.54
C PRO A 370 35.61 3.23 20.64
N PHE A 371 35.47 2.53 19.51
CA PHE A 371 35.09 1.11 19.48
C PHE A 371 36.09 0.24 20.25
N SER A 372 35.64 -0.48 21.28
CA SER A 372 36.34 -1.66 21.77
C SER A 372 35.41 -2.62 22.55
N LEU A 373 35.33 -3.86 22.05
CA LEU A 373 35.27 -5.10 22.83
C LEU A 373 34.00 -5.44 23.63
N LEU A 374 33.03 -6.15 23.04
CA LEU A 374 32.12 -7.04 23.82
C LEU A 374 31.65 -8.30 23.05
N ALA A 375 32.55 -9.00 22.36
CA ALA A 375 32.22 -10.26 21.65
C ALA A 375 32.53 -11.56 22.45
N ARG A 376 32.72 -11.51 23.77
CA ARG A 376 33.17 -12.69 24.56
C ARG A 376 32.46 -12.95 25.89
N ALA A 377 31.31 -12.32 26.17
CA ALA A 377 30.69 -12.43 27.51
C ALA A 377 29.31 -13.13 27.57
N PHE A 378 28.68 -13.53 26.47
CA PHE A 378 27.27 -13.96 26.49
C PHE A 378 27.04 -15.47 26.49
N GLY A 379 27.77 -16.22 27.34
CA GLY A 379 27.47 -17.63 27.57
C GLY A 379 26.00 -17.85 27.98
N GLY A 380 25.23 -18.50 27.09
CA GLY A 380 23.86 -18.96 27.28
C GLY A 380 23.45 -19.82 26.08
N GLY A 381 22.94 -21.02 26.33
CA GLY A 381 22.95 -22.15 25.39
C GLY A 381 21.97 -22.10 24.21
N ASP A 382 22.23 -23.01 23.26
CA ASP A 382 21.62 -23.16 21.91
C ASP A 382 20.08 -23.31 21.86
N GLU A 383 19.38 -23.43 22.99
CA GLU A 383 17.93 -23.73 23.02
C GLU A 383 17.02 -22.48 23.06
N LEU A 384 17.56 -21.27 23.27
CA LEU A 384 16.80 -20.01 23.31
C LEU A 384 17.13 -19.07 22.14
N SER A 385 17.99 -19.48 21.21
CA SER A 385 18.44 -18.69 20.06
C SER A 385 17.55 -18.84 18.82
N SER A 386 16.56 -19.74 18.86
CA SER A 386 15.58 -19.88 17.78
C SER A 386 14.20 -20.33 18.25
N VAL A 387 13.20 -20.06 17.42
CA VAL A 387 11.80 -20.46 17.58
C VAL A 387 11.43 -21.32 16.39
N ALA A 388 11.07 -22.58 16.65
CA ALA A 388 10.68 -23.51 15.59
C ALA A 388 9.27 -23.20 15.04
N PHE A 389 9.10 -23.42 13.74
CA PHE A 389 7.83 -23.33 13.04
C PHE A 389 7.53 -24.63 12.29
N ALA A 390 6.25 -24.89 12.04
CA ALA A 390 5.85 -25.92 11.10
C ALA A 390 6.23 -25.47 9.66
N PRO A 391 6.64 -26.41 8.78
CA PRO A 391 6.92 -26.10 7.37
C PRO A 391 5.74 -25.38 6.71
N GLY A 392 6.02 -24.30 5.98
CA GLY A 392 5.01 -23.50 5.28
C GLY A 392 4.12 -22.62 6.18
N SER A 393 4.29 -22.64 7.51
CA SER A 393 3.45 -21.88 8.45
C SER A 393 4.22 -20.83 9.26
N ALA A 394 3.54 -19.73 9.57
CA ALA A 394 3.96 -18.70 10.52
C ALA A 394 3.16 -18.76 11.84
N THR A 395 2.38 -19.82 12.08
CA THR A 395 1.61 -19.97 13.31
C THR A 395 2.51 -20.50 14.44
N LEU A 396 2.52 -19.81 15.59
CA LEU A 396 3.26 -20.24 16.78
C LEU A 396 2.58 -21.48 17.42
N THR A 397 3.35 -22.56 17.57
CA THR A 397 2.90 -23.77 18.29
C THR A 397 2.86 -23.52 19.80
N PRO A 398 2.14 -24.34 20.59
CA PRO A 398 2.14 -24.24 22.05
C PRO A 398 3.56 -24.31 22.65
N GLU A 399 4.44 -25.15 22.09
CA GLU A 399 5.82 -25.30 22.53
C GLU A 399 6.65 -24.05 22.23
N ALA A 400 6.46 -23.46 21.04
CA ALA A 400 7.10 -22.19 20.66
C ALA A 400 6.68 -21.05 21.60
N ARG A 401 5.39 -20.98 21.96
CA ARG A 401 4.86 -20.00 22.93
C ARG A 401 5.50 -20.15 24.31
N GLN A 402 5.62 -21.38 24.83
CA GLN A 402 6.29 -21.65 26.11
C GLN A 402 7.77 -21.25 26.09
N SER A 403 8.47 -21.43 24.97
CA SER A 403 9.85 -20.95 24.82
C SER A 403 9.91 -19.42 24.85
N LEU A 404 9.00 -18.75 24.12
CA LEU A 404 8.91 -17.30 24.10
C LEU A 404 8.52 -16.68 25.45
N ASP A 405 7.74 -17.37 26.28
CA ASP A 405 7.44 -16.92 27.65
C ASP A 405 8.72 -16.84 28.50
N LYS A 406 9.65 -17.78 28.32
CA LYS A 406 10.96 -17.75 29.00
C LYS A 406 11.82 -16.59 28.49
N VAL A 407 11.81 -16.34 27.18
CA VAL A 407 12.51 -15.19 26.58
C VAL A 407 11.93 -13.88 27.11
N ALA A 408 10.60 -13.77 27.20
CA ALA A 408 9.93 -12.58 27.70
C ALA A 408 10.30 -12.29 29.17
N LYS A 409 10.32 -13.33 30.00
CA LYS A 409 10.76 -13.23 31.40
C LYS A 409 12.22 -12.76 31.49
N ALA A 410 13.12 -13.35 30.72
CA ALA A 410 14.54 -12.98 30.71
C ALA A 410 14.77 -11.52 30.26
N LEU A 411 14.03 -11.04 29.26
CA LEU A 411 14.09 -9.65 28.80
C LEU A 411 13.49 -8.68 29.83
N THR A 412 12.49 -9.11 30.60
CA THR A 412 11.92 -8.29 31.68
C THR A 412 12.92 -8.12 32.83
N GLU A 413 13.63 -9.20 33.21
CA GLU A 413 14.66 -9.17 34.26
C GLU A 413 15.93 -8.42 33.84
N ARG A 414 16.16 -8.22 32.53
CA ARG A 414 17.35 -7.56 31.96
C ARG A 414 16.95 -6.38 31.07
N PRO A 415 16.59 -5.21 31.64
CA PRO A 415 16.05 -4.08 30.90
C PRO A 415 17.00 -3.49 29.86
N THR A 416 18.31 -3.71 30.00
CA THR A 416 19.34 -3.26 29.05
C THR A 416 19.46 -4.13 27.80
N LEU A 417 18.77 -5.27 27.72
CA LEU A 417 18.81 -6.15 26.55
C LEU A 417 17.75 -5.75 25.52
N LYS A 418 18.15 -5.75 24.25
CA LYS A 418 17.30 -5.61 23.07
C LYS A 418 17.27 -6.94 22.33
N LEU A 419 16.11 -7.30 21.79
CA LEU A 419 15.90 -8.52 21.03
C LEU A 419 15.66 -8.17 19.56
N THR A 420 16.41 -8.79 18.67
CA THR A 420 16.14 -8.77 17.23
C THR A 420 15.69 -10.16 16.79
N VAL A 421 14.53 -10.21 16.14
CA VAL A 421 13.94 -11.42 15.57
C VAL A 421 14.20 -11.43 14.07
N THR A 422 14.76 -12.52 13.56
CA THR A 422 14.98 -12.75 12.13
C THR A 422 14.20 -13.97 11.70
N GLY A 423 13.11 -13.79 10.98
CA GLY A 423 12.39 -14.92 10.40
C GLY A 423 13.16 -15.55 9.25
N THR A 424 13.10 -16.87 9.12
CA THR A 424 13.76 -17.61 8.04
C THR A 424 12.78 -18.51 7.30
N ALA A 425 13.03 -18.69 6.01
CA ALA A 425 12.31 -19.64 5.17
C ALA A 425 13.23 -20.18 4.07
N SER A 426 12.88 -21.34 3.53
CA SER A 426 13.60 -21.97 2.43
C SER A 426 12.62 -22.42 1.37
N LEU A 427 12.60 -21.76 0.20
CA LEU A 427 11.76 -22.22 -0.92
C LEU A 427 12.13 -23.66 -1.31
N ALA A 428 13.42 -23.98 -1.36
CA ALA A 428 13.91 -25.30 -1.73
C ALA A 428 13.34 -26.42 -0.83
N ARG A 429 13.20 -26.17 0.48
CA ARG A 429 12.72 -27.17 1.45
C ARG A 429 11.23 -27.08 1.75
N GLU A 430 10.63 -25.91 1.60
CA GLU A 430 9.24 -25.65 2.00
C GLU A 430 8.28 -25.53 0.83
N ARG A 431 8.73 -25.71 -0.43
CA ARG A 431 7.88 -25.58 -1.64
C ARG A 431 6.56 -26.33 -1.53
N GLU A 432 6.61 -27.63 -1.19
CA GLU A 432 5.40 -28.44 -1.05
C GLU A 432 4.52 -27.99 0.12
N ALA A 433 5.15 -27.59 1.23
CA ALA A 433 4.44 -27.13 2.43
C ALA A 433 3.74 -25.79 2.19
N LEU A 434 4.38 -24.85 1.47
CA LEU A 434 3.81 -23.58 1.04
C LEU A 434 2.58 -23.79 0.16
N GLN A 435 2.65 -24.71 -0.81
CA GLN A 435 1.51 -25.04 -1.67
C GLN A 435 0.35 -25.65 -0.88
N ARG A 436 0.65 -26.50 0.10
CA ARG A 436 -0.36 -27.08 1.01
C ARG A 436 -0.99 -26.02 1.92
N GLU A 437 -0.21 -25.10 2.48
CA GLU A 437 -0.75 -24.02 3.30
C GLU A 437 -1.67 -23.12 2.46
N ARG A 438 -1.29 -22.81 1.22
CA ARG A 438 -2.13 -22.06 0.29
C ARG A 438 -3.46 -22.76 0.00
N LEU A 439 -3.44 -24.08 -0.17
CA LEU A 439 -4.67 -24.86 -0.28
C LEU A 439 -5.52 -24.74 0.99
N GLN A 440 -4.91 -24.83 2.17
CA GLN A 440 -5.63 -24.66 3.43
C GLN A 440 -6.24 -23.25 3.57
N GLU A 441 -5.58 -22.20 3.09
CA GLU A 441 -6.13 -20.85 3.06
C GLU A 441 -7.39 -20.76 2.20
N LEU A 442 -7.41 -21.42 1.03
CA LEU A 442 -8.61 -21.50 0.18
C LEU A 442 -9.75 -22.22 0.91
N VAL A 443 -9.44 -23.31 1.62
CA VAL A 443 -10.42 -24.04 2.43
C VAL A 443 -10.97 -23.16 3.56
N ARG A 444 -10.10 -22.42 4.28
CA ARG A 444 -10.52 -21.44 5.31
C ARG A 444 -11.33 -20.29 4.71
N ALA A 445 -11.02 -19.85 3.49
CA ALA A 445 -11.79 -18.84 2.78
C ALA A 445 -13.20 -19.34 2.42
N GLU A 446 -13.37 -20.61 2.03
CA GLU A 446 -14.72 -21.20 1.87
C GLU A 446 -15.47 -21.29 3.20
N LYS A 447 -14.80 -21.65 4.30
CA LYS A 447 -15.44 -21.67 5.63
C LYS A 447 -15.97 -20.28 5.99
N ARG A 448 -15.14 -19.24 5.84
CA ARG A 448 -15.55 -17.84 6.05
C ARG A 448 -16.66 -17.40 5.09
N ARG A 449 -16.71 -17.93 3.87
CA ARG A 449 -17.79 -17.62 2.93
C ARG A 449 -19.12 -18.25 3.36
N ALA A 450 -19.09 -19.46 3.90
CA ALA A 450 -20.28 -20.14 4.42
C ALA A 450 -20.75 -19.55 5.76
N ALA A 451 -19.82 -19.11 6.60
CA ALA A 451 -20.08 -18.51 7.91
C ALA A 451 -19.12 -17.33 8.16
N PRO A 452 -19.48 -16.10 7.75
CA PRO A 452 -18.59 -14.92 7.82
C PRO A 452 -18.13 -14.54 9.23
N THR A 453 -18.92 -14.89 10.25
CA THR A 453 -18.62 -14.61 11.66
C THR A 453 -17.85 -15.74 12.35
N ASP A 454 -17.62 -16.88 11.68
CA ASP A 454 -16.90 -18.00 12.26
C ASP A 454 -15.39 -17.85 12.01
N THR A 455 -14.66 -17.53 13.08
CA THR A 455 -13.19 -17.41 13.09
C THR A 455 -12.50 -18.65 13.65
N THR A 456 -13.23 -19.76 13.87
CA THR A 456 -12.65 -20.99 14.41
C THR A 456 -11.82 -21.75 13.38
N PRO A 457 -10.77 -22.48 13.80
CA PRO A 457 -10.00 -23.35 12.91
C PRO A 457 -10.90 -24.34 12.17
N VAL A 458 -10.50 -24.74 10.96
CA VAL A 458 -11.22 -25.76 10.18
C VAL A 458 -11.14 -27.10 10.91
N GLN A 459 -12.28 -27.70 11.23
CA GLN A 459 -12.32 -28.98 11.92
C GLN A 459 -12.17 -30.13 10.92
N ALA A 460 -11.61 -31.26 11.39
CA ALA A 460 -11.38 -32.43 10.53
C ALA A 460 -12.67 -32.96 9.86
N ALA A 461 -13.82 -32.84 10.51
CA ALA A 461 -15.12 -33.25 9.98
C ALA A 461 -15.65 -32.31 8.87
N GLU A 462 -15.25 -31.03 8.91
CA GLU A 462 -15.70 -29.99 7.95
C GLU A 462 -14.85 -30.01 6.67
N TYR A 463 -13.59 -30.42 6.81
CA TYR A 463 -12.59 -30.35 5.75
C TYR A 463 -13.01 -30.97 4.41
N PRO A 464 -13.59 -32.19 4.33
CA PRO A 464 -13.97 -32.79 3.05
C PRO A 464 -15.01 -31.97 2.27
N ALA A 465 -15.97 -31.37 2.98
CA ALA A 465 -17.03 -30.57 2.37
C ALA A 465 -16.49 -29.23 1.84
N LEU A 466 -15.62 -28.57 2.63
CA LEU A 466 -14.98 -27.32 2.24
C LEU A 466 -14.01 -27.51 1.09
N LEU A 467 -13.17 -28.55 1.12
CA LEU A 467 -12.26 -28.88 0.03
C LEU A 467 -13.02 -29.16 -1.28
N LYS A 468 -14.16 -29.85 -1.21
CA LYS A 468 -15.02 -30.09 -2.37
C LYS A 468 -15.59 -28.78 -2.94
N ALA A 469 -15.89 -27.80 -2.10
CA ALA A 469 -16.32 -26.48 -2.55
C ALA A 469 -15.19 -25.72 -3.27
N VAL A 470 -13.97 -25.74 -2.71
CA VAL A 470 -12.76 -25.21 -3.36
C VAL A 470 -12.54 -25.86 -4.72
N TYR A 471 -12.52 -27.20 -4.76
CA TYR A 471 -12.36 -27.98 -5.99
C TYR A 471 -13.39 -27.62 -7.07
N ARG A 472 -14.67 -27.46 -6.68
CA ARG A 472 -15.74 -27.10 -7.62
C ARG A 472 -15.59 -25.71 -8.18
N ARG A 473 -15.07 -24.75 -7.39
CA ARG A 473 -14.88 -23.37 -7.82
C ARG A 473 -13.59 -23.15 -8.59
N ALA A 474 -12.56 -23.95 -8.33
CA ALA A 474 -11.29 -23.86 -9.03
C ALA A 474 -11.50 -23.93 -10.55
N ASP A 475 -10.88 -22.99 -11.27
CA ASP A 475 -10.89 -22.94 -12.73
C ASP A 475 -9.79 -23.86 -13.26
N MET A 476 -10.16 -25.13 -13.45
CA MET A 476 -9.26 -26.18 -13.93
C MET A 476 -10.06 -27.28 -14.62
N PRO A 477 -9.45 -28.04 -15.56
CA PRO A 477 -10.11 -29.17 -16.20
C PRO A 477 -10.46 -30.26 -15.18
N LYS A 478 -11.76 -30.50 -14.98
CA LYS A 478 -12.27 -31.49 -14.03
C LYS A 478 -12.51 -32.83 -14.74
N PRO A 479 -11.96 -33.96 -14.25
CA PRO A 479 -12.26 -35.26 -14.83
C PRO A 479 -13.77 -35.54 -14.81
N ARG A 480 -14.30 -35.97 -15.95
CA ARG A 480 -15.72 -36.27 -16.14
C ARG A 480 -15.94 -37.78 -16.16
N ASN A 481 -17.09 -38.21 -15.66
CA ASN A 481 -17.52 -39.61 -15.79
C ASN A 481 -18.04 -39.90 -17.21
N LEU A 482 -18.35 -41.16 -17.51
CA LEU A 482 -18.82 -41.63 -18.82
C LEU A 482 -20.14 -40.97 -19.31
N VAL A 483 -20.80 -40.17 -18.45
CA VAL A 483 -22.05 -39.44 -18.73
C VAL A 483 -21.81 -37.91 -18.81
N GLY A 484 -20.55 -37.44 -18.80
CA GLY A 484 -20.20 -36.03 -18.97
C GLY A 484 -20.37 -35.16 -17.71
N MET A 485 -20.68 -35.74 -16.56
CA MET A 485 -20.75 -35.04 -15.27
C MET A 485 -19.38 -35.03 -14.58
N ALA A 486 -19.09 -33.99 -13.78
CA ALA A 486 -17.86 -33.93 -12.98
C ALA A 486 -17.82 -35.12 -12.00
N LYS A 487 -16.73 -35.91 -12.05
CA LYS A 487 -16.54 -37.08 -11.19
C LYS A 487 -16.43 -36.64 -9.73
N ASP A 488 -17.10 -37.35 -8.82
CA ASP A 488 -16.89 -37.17 -7.38
C ASP A 488 -15.58 -37.87 -6.99
N LEU A 489 -14.59 -37.09 -6.58
CA LEU A 489 -13.23 -37.56 -6.31
C LEU A 489 -13.04 -37.72 -4.79
N PRO A 490 -12.30 -38.74 -4.33
CA PRO A 490 -11.90 -38.84 -2.93
C PRO A 490 -10.99 -37.65 -2.55
N VAL A 491 -10.96 -37.31 -1.25
CA VAL A 491 -10.20 -36.16 -0.71
C VAL A 491 -8.76 -36.10 -1.22
N PRO A 492 -7.95 -37.18 -1.18
CA PRO A 492 -6.56 -37.12 -1.64
C PRO A 492 -6.40 -36.81 -3.13
N GLU A 493 -7.34 -37.25 -3.98
CA GLU A 493 -7.32 -36.96 -5.42
C GLU A 493 -7.68 -35.50 -5.69
N MET A 494 -8.64 -34.93 -4.94
CA MET A 494 -8.97 -33.50 -5.03
C MET A 494 -7.79 -32.63 -4.61
N GLU A 495 -7.10 -32.98 -3.51
CA GLU A 495 -5.91 -32.27 -3.05
C GLU A 495 -4.80 -32.31 -4.09
N ALA A 496 -4.51 -33.50 -4.65
CA ALA A 496 -3.47 -33.65 -5.66
C ALA A 496 -3.74 -32.80 -6.91
N LEU A 497 -5.00 -32.79 -7.40
CA LEU A 497 -5.37 -31.97 -8.56
C LEU A 497 -5.30 -30.46 -8.27
N LEU A 498 -5.75 -30.04 -7.09
CA LEU A 498 -5.67 -28.65 -6.67
C LEU A 498 -4.22 -28.20 -6.52
N LEU A 499 -3.37 -28.97 -5.82
CA LEU A 499 -1.95 -28.66 -5.66
C LEU A 499 -1.21 -28.59 -7.00
N ALA A 500 -1.58 -29.43 -7.97
CA ALA A 500 -0.98 -29.42 -9.31
C ALA A 500 -1.34 -28.18 -10.15
N HIS A 501 -2.50 -27.56 -9.88
CA HIS A 501 -2.97 -26.36 -10.61
C HIS A 501 -2.77 -25.06 -9.85
N LEU A 502 -2.38 -25.12 -8.57
CA LEU A 502 -1.98 -23.92 -7.84
C LEU A 502 -0.69 -23.34 -8.45
N PRO A 503 -0.54 -22.00 -8.47
CA PRO A 503 0.72 -21.39 -8.84
C PRO A 503 1.90 -22.00 -8.07
N ALA A 504 3.03 -22.17 -8.76
CA ALA A 504 4.24 -22.65 -8.12
C ALA A 504 4.68 -21.68 -7.01
N ALA A 505 5.18 -22.22 -5.89
CA ALA A 505 5.74 -21.36 -4.85
C ALA A 505 6.99 -20.63 -5.39
N THR A 506 7.06 -19.33 -5.12
CA THR A 506 8.12 -18.42 -5.57
C THR A 506 9.04 -18.03 -4.41
N GLU A 507 10.20 -17.42 -4.73
CA GLU A 507 11.09 -16.88 -3.69
C GLU A 507 10.43 -15.73 -2.91
N ASP A 508 9.57 -14.95 -3.56
CA ASP A 508 8.79 -13.91 -2.90
C ASP A 508 7.88 -14.48 -1.81
N LEU A 509 7.19 -15.60 -2.08
CA LEU A 509 6.36 -16.28 -1.09
C LEU A 509 7.16 -16.84 0.09
N ALA A 510 8.37 -17.35 -0.16
CA ALA A 510 9.26 -17.78 0.92
C ALA A 510 9.74 -16.59 1.76
N THR A 511 10.08 -15.48 1.12
CA THR A 511 10.48 -14.23 1.80
C THR A 511 9.33 -13.65 2.62
N GLU A 512 8.11 -13.71 2.10
CA GLU A 512 6.89 -13.33 2.82
C GLU A 512 6.68 -14.22 4.04
N LEU A 513 6.75 -15.55 3.90
CA LEU A 513 6.64 -16.51 5.01
C LEU A 513 7.68 -16.24 6.11
N ALA A 514 8.94 -15.97 5.73
CA ALA A 514 9.98 -15.59 6.67
C ALA A 514 9.61 -14.29 7.42
N THR A 515 9.09 -13.30 6.72
CA THR A 515 8.62 -12.04 7.33
C THR A 515 7.50 -12.31 8.35
N HIS A 516 6.48 -13.08 7.96
CA HIS A 516 5.35 -13.45 8.82
C HIS A 516 5.80 -14.19 10.08
N ARG A 517 6.78 -15.10 9.98
CA ARG A 517 7.35 -15.81 11.15
C ARG A 517 8.00 -14.85 12.14
N GLY A 518 8.79 -13.91 11.66
CA GLY A 518 9.43 -12.92 12.52
C GLY A 518 8.40 -11.98 13.17
N GLN A 519 7.37 -11.57 12.41
CA GLN A 519 6.25 -10.78 12.92
C GLN A 519 5.45 -11.53 13.99
N ALA A 520 5.15 -12.82 13.78
CA ALA A 520 4.40 -13.63 14.73
C ALA A 520 5.10 -13.73 16.10
N VAL A 521 6.42 -13.95 16.09
CA VAL A 521 7.23 -13.95 17.32
C VAL A 521 7.21 -12.57 17.99
N LYS A 522 7.44 -11.49 17.22
CA LYS A 522 7.45 -10.12 17.76
C LYS A 522 6.10 -9.75 18.38
N ALA A 523 5.01 -10.05 17.69
CA ALA A 523 3.64 -9.80 18.14
C ALA A 523 3.36 -10.53 19.47
N TYR A 524 3.72 -11.81 19.56
CA TYR A 524 3.57 -12.57 20.79
C TYR A 524 4.38 -11.99 21.96
N LEU A 525 5.61 -11.55 21.73
CA LEU A 525 6.44 -10.93 22.78
C LEU A 525 5.90 -9.56 23.21
N ALA A 526 5.32 -8.79 22.30
CA ALA A 526 4.65 -7.53 22.62
C ALA A 526 3.38 -7.76 23.48
N GLU A 527 2.61 -8.83 23.21
CA GLU A 527 1.47 -9.25 24.05
C GLU A 527 1.90 -9.58 25.51
N GLN A 528 3.15 -9.97 25.74
CA GLN A 528 3.71 -10.20 27.08
C GLN A 528 4.15 -8.91 27.80
N ASN A 529 3.70 -7.73 27.33
CA ASN A 529 4.04 -6.41 27.89
C ASN A 529 5.53 -6.04 27.82
N LEU A 530 6.28 -6.58 26.86
CA LEU A 530 7.62 -6.11 26.59
C LEU A 530 7.59 -4.76 25.83
N PRO A 531 8.42 -3.77 26.21
CA PRO A 531 8.48 -2.50 25.50
C PRO A 531 8.85 -2.69 24.02
N GLU A 532 8.01 -2.20 23.10
CA GLU A 532 8.22 -2.36 21.65
C GLU A 532 9.53 -1.71 21.15
N GLU A 533 10.03 -0.70 21.86
CA GLU A 533 11.34 -0.05 21.61
C GLU A 533 12.54 -1.01 21.78
N ARG A 534 12.33 -2.15 22.46
CA ARG A 534 13.34 -3.19 22.70
C ARG A 534 13.21 -4.38 21.75
N LEU A 535 12.15 -4.43 20.96
CA LEU A 535 11.83 -5.52 20.03
C LEU A 535 12.01 -5.05 18.59
N PHE A 536 12.97 -5.65 17.89
CA PHE A 536 13.31 -5.35 16.50
C PHE A 536 13.01 -6.54 15.61
N LEU A 537 12.55 -6.27 14.39
CA LEU A 537 12.44 -7.25 13.32
C LEU A 537 13.57 -6.99 12.33
N ALA A 538 14.38 -8.01 12.03
CA ALA A 538 15.37 -7.94 10.98
C ALA A 538 14.78 -8.34 9.63
N ALA A 539 15.46 -7.96 8.54
CA ALA A 539 15.14 -8.44 7.20
C ALA A 539 15.06 -9.99 7.17
N PRO A 540 14.03 -10.55 6.53
CA PRO A 540 13.89 -12.00 6.40
C PRO A 540 15.11 -12.60 5.71
N LYS A 541 15.60 -13.73 6.21
CA LYS A 541 16.77 -14.40 5.64
C LYS A 541 16.34 -15.66 4.90
N ALA A 542 16.71 -15.76 3.63
CA ALA A 542 16.65 -17.02 2.90
C ALA A 542 17.64 -18.01 3.53
N ALA A 543 17.19 -19.22 3.83
CA ALA A 543 18.07 -20.27 4.34
C ALA A 543 19.11 -20.65 3.27
N ALA A 544 20.36 -20.85 3.67
CA ALA A 544 21.42 -21.28 2.76
C ALA A 544 21.08 -22.67 2.16
N PRO A 545 21.41 -22.93 0.88
CA PRO A 545 21.02 -24.16 0.20
C PRO A 545 21.55 -25.47 0.81
N ASP A 546 22.64 -25.43 1.59
CA ASP A 546 23.48 -26.61 1.86
C ASP A 546 23.57 -27.07 3.33
N ASP A 547 22.86 -26.44 4.27
CA ASP A 547 22.86 -26.91 5.66
C ASP A 547 21.87 -28.08 5.81
N GLY A 548 22.34 -29.32 5.63
CA GLY A 548 21.54 -30.56 5.71
C GLY A 548 20.57 -30.67 6.90
N GLN A 549 20.76 -29.88 7.97
CA GLN A 549 19.95 -29.86 9.20
C GLN A 549 19.00 -28.66 9.35
N TRP A 550 18.89 -27.75 8.37
CA TRP A 550 18.01 -26.58 8.52
C TRP A 550 16.53 -26.99 8.68
N THR A 551 15.90 -26.43 9.71
CA THR A 551 14.46 -26.55 9.99
C THR A 551 13.80 -25.16 9.99
N PRO A 552 12.48 -25.06 9.71
CA PRO A 552 11.81 -23.77 9.67
C PRO A 552 11.82 -23.10 11.04
N GLN A 553 12.35 -21.88 11.11
CA GLN A 553 12.57 -21.19 12.37
C GLN A 553 12.60 -19.67 12.24
N ALA A 554 12.46 -18.97 13.36
CA ALA A 554 12.91 -17.58 13.53
C ALA A 554 14.11 -17.56 14.48
N GLN A 555 15.15 -16.83 14.13
CA GLN A 555 16.34 -16.65 14.96
C GLN A 555 16.17 -15.46 15.90
N LEU A 556 16.64 -15.62 17.13
CA LEU A 556 16.60 -14.64 18.19
C LEU A 556 18.04 -14.18 18.47
N SER A 557 18.30 -12.89 18.28
CA SER A 557 19.60 -12.30 18.59
C SER A 557 19.45 -11.21 19.65
N LEU A 558 20.34 -11.23 20.64
CA LEU A 558 20.34 -10.29 21.75
C LEU A 558 21.48 -9.28 21.58
N ALA A 559 21.19 -8.02 21.87
CA ALA A 559 22.19 -6.95 21.95
C ALA A 559 22.01 -6.16 23.25
N THR A 560 23.10 -5.67 23.83
CA THR A 560 23.05 -4.71 24.94
C THR A 560 22.88 -3.30 24.41
N GLN A 561 22.20 -2.48 25.22
CA GLN A 561 21.97 -1.06 24.98
C GLN A 561 23.26 -0.26 24.80
#